data_AF-A0A7C2U865-F1
#
_entry.id   AF-A0A7C2U865-F1
#
_cell.length_a   1.000
_cell.length_b   1.000
_cell.length_c   1.000
_cell.angle_alpha   90.00
_cell.angle_beta   90.00
_cell.angle_gamma   90.00
#
_symmetry.space_group_name_H-M   'P 1'
#
loop_
_entity.id
_entity.type
_entity.pdbx_description
1 polymer ?
#
loop_
_entity_poly.entity_id
_entity_poly.type
_entity_poly.pdbx_seq_one_letter_code
_entity_poly.pdbx_strand_id
1 'polypeptide(L)'
;MAGELQNIALACRRAGISRSHFYEIREAFEKYGAEGLAPQPRRRPQMPNQTPTPPELEARILEMTEQFPTYSYIRISQQLKLVGIGSASASIAR
;
A
#
# COMPACT_ATOMS: atom_id res chain seq x y z
N MET A 1 1.40 38.94 -4.37
CA MET A 1 2.41 38.11 -5.04
C MET A 1 1.81 37.55 -6.33
N ALA A 2 1.89 38.30 -7.44
CA ALA A 2 1.23 37.92 -8.70
C ALA A 2 2.04 38.34 -9.96
N GLY A 3 3.33 38.67 -9.80
CA GLY A 3 4.15 39.23 -10.89
C GLY A 3 4.95 38.22 -11.72
N GLU A 4 5.24 37.04 -11.18
CA GLU A 4 6.15 36.07 -11.82
C GLU A 4 5.45 34.93 -12.56
N LEU A 5 4.11 34.88 -12.50
CA LEU A 5 3.28 33.87 -13.17
C LEU A 5 3.09 34.13 -14.68
N GLN A 6 3.59 35.26 -15.21
CA GLN A 6 3.32 35.66 -16.60
C GLN A 6 4.02 34.78 -17.65
N ASN A 7 4.93 33.88 -17.26
CA ASN A 7 5.54 32.95 -18.21
C ASN A 7 5.72 31.54 -17.64
N ILE A 8 4.62 30.80 -17.56
CA ILE A 8 4.58 29.38 -17.19
C ILE A 8 5.59 28.57 -18.02
N ALA A 9 5.77 28.90 -19.31
CA ALA A 9 6.73 28.20 -20.17
C ALA A 9 8.19 28.42 -19.74
N LEU A 10 8.55 29.64 -19.32
CA LEU A 10 9.87 29.95 -18.80
C LEU A 10 10.11 29.27 -17.44
N ALA A 11 9.09 29.28 -16.57
CA ALA A 11 9.15 28.59 -15.28
C ALA A 11 9.34 27.07 -15.46
N CYS A 12 8.56 26.44 -16.34
CA CYS A 12 8.69 25.02 -16.66
C CYS A 12 10.07 24.68 -17.25
N ARG A 13 10.60 25.53 -18.16
CA ARG A 13 11.96 25.36 -18.72
C ARG A 13 13.06 25.47 -17.66
N ARG A 14 12.95 26.43 -16.73
CA ARG A 14 13.93 26.60 -15.65
C ARG A 14 13.85 25.48 -14.61
N ALA A 15 12.64 25.01 -14.31
CA ALA A 15 12.40 23.93 -13.36
C ALA A 15 12.63 22.54 -13.95
N GLY A 16 12.80 22.42 -15.28
CA GLY A 16 13.01 21.13 -15.95
C GLY A 16 11.78 20.22 -15.96
N ILE A 17 10.58 20.77 -15.81
CA ILE A 17 9.32 20.02 -15.77
C ILE A 17 8.45 20.31 -17.00
N SER A 18 7.55 19.39 -17.32
CA SER A 18 6.56 19.61 -18.38
C SER A 18 5.47 20.58 -17.90
N ARG A 19 4.77 21.22 -18.85
CA ARG A 19 3.61 22.07 -18.52
C ARG A 19 2.49 21.27 -17.84
N SER A 20 2.29 20.01 -18.21
CA SER A 20 1.31 19.13 -17.57
C SER A 20 1.63 18.93 -16.09
N HIS A 21 2.90 18.66 -15.77
CA HIS A 21 3.36 18.47 -14.40
C HIS A 21 3.20 19.75 -13.55
N PHE A 22 3.36 20.93 -14.14
CA PHE A 22 3.07 22.20 -13.45
C PHE A 22 1.61 22.27 -12.98
N TYR A 23 0.66 21.88 -13.83
CA TYR A 23 -0.76 21.90 -13.47
C TYR A 23 -1.13 20.80 -12.47
N GLU A 24 -0.50 19.62 -12.56
CA GLU A 24 -0.65 18.55 -11.55
C GLU A 24 -0.20 19.04 -10.16
N ILE A 25 0.97 19.70 -10.08
CA ILE A 25 1.48 20.30 -8.85
C ILE A 25 0.53 21.39 -8.34
N ARG A 26 0.05 22.27 -9.23
CA ARG A 26 -0.86 23.36 -8.85
C ARG A 26 -2.17 22.82 -8.30
N GLU A 27 -2.76 21.82 -8.96
CA GLU A 27 -3.99 21.17 -8.53
C GLU A 27 -3.80 20.47 -7.18
N ALA A 28 -2.68 19.78 -6.97
CA ALA A 28 -2.35 19.15 -5.69
C ALA A 28 -2.21 20.19 -4.56
N PHE A 29 -1.55 21.32 -4.85
CA PHE A 29 -1.38 22.41 -3.88
C PHE A 29 -2.70 23.11 -3.56
N GLU A 30 -3.56 23.35 -4.54
CA GLU A 30 -4.88 23.95 -4.33
C GLU A 30 -5.81 23.03 -3.52
N LYS A 31 -5.71 21.70 -3.68
CA LYS A 31 -6.55 20.73 -2.97
C LYS A 31 -6.06 20.40 -1.56
N TYR A 32 -4.75 20.27 -1.38
CA TYR A 32 -4.16 19.67 -0.17
C TYR A 32 -3.13 20.59 0.50
N GLY A 33 -2.91 21.80 -0.03
CA GLY A 33 -1.91 22.73 0.47
C GLY A 33 -0.48 22.22 0.31
N ALA A 34 0.42 22.74 1.14
CA ALA A 34 1.83 22.34 1.13
C ALA A 34 2.05 20.87 1.53
N GLU A 35 1.18 20.30 2.37
CA GLU A 35 1.26 18.90 2.79
C GLU A 35 0.97 17.93 1.63
N GLY A 36 0.16 18.33 0.65
CA GLY A 36 -0.11 17.53 -0.55
C GLY A 36 1.08 17.31 -1.46
N LEU A 37 2.11 18.15 -1.35
CA LEU A 37 3.35 18.03 -2.11
C LEU A 37 4.41 17.20 -1.38
N ALA A 38 4.14 16.78 -0.14
CA ALA A 38 5.03 15.91 0.60
C ALA A 38 5.18 14.55 -0.12
N PRO A 39 6.37 13.93 -0.07
CA PRO A 39 6.59 12.63 -0.68
C PRO A 39 5.66 11.58 -0.05
N GLN A 40 4.64 11.17 -0.80
CA GLN A 40 3.74 10.12 -0.35
C GLN A 40 4.35 8.73 -0.59
N PRO A 41 4.18 7.79 0.37
CA PRO A 41 4.58 6.42 0.13
C PRO A 41 3.78 5.87 -1.05
N ARG A 42 4.47 5.18 -1.97
CA ARG A 42 3.78 4.46 -3.06
C ARG A 42 2.79 3.48 -2.45
N ARG A 43 1.56 3.45 -2.97
CA ARG A 43 0.58 2.42 -2.61
C ARG A 43 1.19 1.04 -2.87
N ARG A 44 1.10 0.15 -1.88
CA ARG A 44 1.53 -1.24 -2.05
C ARG A 44 0.65 -1.90 -3.12
N PRO A 45 1.24 -2.61 -4.11
CA PRO A 45 0.45 -3.35 -5.08
C PRO A 45 -0.38 -4.41 -4.37
N GLN A 46 -1.63 -4.59 -4.80
CA GLN A 46 -2.43 -5.74 -4.38
C GLN A 46 -2.10 -6.91 -5.31
N MET A 47 -1.48 -7.96 -4.75
CA MET A 47 -1.11 -9.14 -5.54
C MET A 47 -2.33 -10.05 -5.67
N PRO A 48 -2.62 -10.62 -6.86
CA PRO A 48 -3.74 -11.56 -7.01
C PRO A 48 -3.64 -12.80 -6.12
N ASN A 49 -2.39 -13.23 -5.84
CA ASN A 49 -2.09 -14.35 -4.95
C ASN A 49 -1.90 -13.91 -3.48
N GLN A 50 -2.14 -12.63 -3.17
CA GLN A 50 -2.14 -12.19 -1.78
C GLN A 50 -3.28 -12.92 -1.09
N THR A 51 -2.96 -13.62 -0.01
CA THR A 51 -3.96 -14.35 0.75
C THR A 51 -5.01 -13.33 1.22
N PRO A 52 -6.31 -13.46 0.86
CA PRO A 52 -7.35 -12.51 1.25
C PRO A 52 -7.75 -12.73 2.73
N THR A 53 -6.77 -13.08 3.56
CA THR A 53 -6.96 -13.39 4.97
C THR A 53 -6.79 -12.13 5.79
N PRO A 54 -7.53 -12.01 6.90
CA PRO A 54 -7.37 -10.88 7.80
C PRO A 54 -5.92 -10.83 8.30
N PRO A 55 -5.31 -9.63 8.44
CA PRO A 55 -3.93 -9.48 8.93
C PRO A 55 -3.70 -10.14 10.30
N GLU A 56 -4.76 -10.34 11.08
CA GLU A 56 -4.73 -11.11 12.33
C GLU A 56 -4.36 -12.59 12.10
N LEU A 57 -4.86 -13.24 11.04
CA LEU A 57 -4.53 -14.64 10.75
C LEU A 57 -3.04 -14.78 10.39
N GLU A 58 -2.52 -13.88 9.55
CA GLU A 58 -1.10 -13.88 9.17
C GLU A 58 -0.21 -13.70 10.40
N ALA A 59 -0.55 -12.76 11.28
CA ALA A 59 0.17 -12.53 12.53
C ALA A 59 0.17 -13.77 13.44
N ARG A 60 -0.96 -14.48 13.54
CA ARG A 60 -1.06 -15.73 14.33
C ARG A 60 -0.26 -16.88 13.72
N ILE A 61 -0.24 -17.01 12.39
CA ILE A 61 0.61 -18.01 11.71
C ILE A 61 2.08 -17.72 12.02
N LEU A 62 2.53 -16.47 11.87
CA LEU A 62 3.90 -16.07 12.16
C LEU A 62 4.28 -16.34 13.62
N GLU A 63 3.44 -15.92 14.57
CA GLU A 63 3.63 -16.17 16.00
C GLU A 63 3.78 -17.68 16.28
N MET A 64 2.90 -18.52 15.70
CA MET A 64 2.97 -19.96 15.88
C MET A 64 4.24 -20.58 15.27
N THR A 65 4.68 -20.09 14.11
CA THR A 65 5.92 -20.56 13.48
C THR A 65 7.16 -20.19 14.28
N GLU A 66 7.16 -19.00 14.91
CA GLU A 66 8.25 -18.55 15.77
C GLU A 66 8.30 -19.35 17.08
N GLN A 67 7.14 -19.59 17.70
CA GLN A 67 7.03 -20.34 18.96
C GLN A 67 7.29 -21.85 18.78
N PHE A 68 6.86 -22.42 17.65
CA PHE A 68 6.92 -23.86 17.41
C PHE A 68 7.57 -24.18 16.04
N PRO A 69 8.90 -24.00 15.89
CA PRO A 69 9.59 -24.19 14.61
C PRO A 69 9.58 -25.65 14.11
N THR A 70 9.29 -26.62 14.99
CA THR A 70 9.15 -28.03 14.61
C THR A 70 7.76 -28.38 14.07
N TYR A 71 6.79 -27.47 14.14
CA TYR A 71 5.45 -27.73 13.63
C TYR A 71 5.43 -27.65 12.11
N SER A 72 4.83 -28.67 11.48
CA SER A 72 4.51 -28.59 10.06
C SER A 72 3.36 -27.62 9.81
N TYR A 73 3.30 -27.08 8.60
CA TYR A 73 2.20 -26.21 8.17
C TYR A 73 0.82 -26.87 8.34
N ILE A 74 0.74 -28.20 8.19
CA ILE A 74 -0.49 -28.98 8.41
C ILE A 74 -0.93 -28.89 9.87
N ARG A 75 0.00 -29.05 10.81
CA ARG A 75 -0.27 -28.97 12.24
C ARG A 75 -0.70 -27.56 12.65
N ILE A 76 -0.05 -26.53 12.10
CA ILE A 76 -0.42 -25.12 12.33
C ILE A 76 -1.84 -24.86 11.81
N SER A 77 -2.18 -25.34 10.60
CA SER A 77 -3.54 -25.22 10.06
C SER A 77 -4.59 -25.92 10.93
N GLN A 78 -4.29 -27.11 11.46
CA GLN A 78 -5.19 -27.82 12.38
C GLN A 78 -5.38 -27.03 13.69
N GLN A 79 -4.31 -26.48 14.25
CA GLN A 79 -4.38 -25.68 15.46
C GLN A 79 -5.22 -24.40 15.26
N LEU A 80 -5.02 -23.71 14.14
CA LEU A 80 -5.79 -22.50 13.81
C LEU A 80 -7.29 -22.81 13.67
N LYS A 81 -7.64 -23.96 13.07
CA LYS A 81 -9.02 -24.45 13.03
C LYS A 81 -9.59 -24.71 14.43
N LEU A 82 -8.80 -25.27 15.35
CA LEU A 82 -9.24 -25.51 16.73
C LEU A 82 -9.50 -24.21 17.50
N VAL A 83 -8.72 -23.16 17.24
CA VAL A 83 -8.90 -21.83 17.85
C VAL A 83 -10.07 -21.05 17.20
N GLY A 84 -10.71 -21.62 16.17
CA GLY A 84 -11.80 -20.97 15.43
C GLY A 84 -11.32 -19.86 14.48
N ILE A 85 -10.01 -19.70 14.32
CA ILE A 85 -9.38 -18.73 13.43
C ILE A 85 -9.13 -19.44 12.09
N GLY A 86 -10.20 -19.60 11.31
CA GLY A 86 -10.11 -20.28 10.01
C GLY A 86 -11.33 -21.14 9.69
N SER A 87 -12.49 -20.52 9.56
CA SER A 87 -13.62 -21.11 8.84
C SER A 87 -13.97 -20.26 7.62
N ALA A 88 -13.13 -20.32 6.61
CA ALA A 88 -13.60 -20.26 5.23
C ALA A 88 -13.33 -21.64 4.63
N SER A 89 -14.34 -22.50 4.69
CA SER A 89 -14.48 -23.58 3.73
C SER A 89 -14.34 -22.98 2.33
N ALA A 90 -13.54 -23.61 1.48
CA ALA A 90 -13.26 -23.27 0.09
C ALA A 90 -12.21 -22.17 -0.17
N SER A 91 -10.93 -22.56 -0.20
CA SER A 91 -9.91 -22.02 -1.15
C SER A 91 -8.63 -22.89 -1.16
N ILE A 92 -8.78 -24.22 -1.27
CA ILE A 92 -7.74 -25.10 -1.80
C ILE A 92 -8.43 -25.93 -2.90
N ALA A 93 -8.80 -25.27 -3.99
CA ALA A 93 -9.18 -25.92 -5.24
C ALA A 93 -9.08 -24.90 -6.38
N ARG A 94 -8.05 -25.12 -7.21
CA ARG A 94 -7.71 -24.52 -8.50
C ARG A 94 -7.02 -23.16 -8.52
#